data_AF-A0A941YVH0-F1
#
_entry.id   AF-A0A941YVH0-F1
#
_cell.length_a   1.000
_cell.length_b   1.000
_cell.length_c   1.000
_cell.angle_alpha   90.00
_cell.angle_beta   90.00
_cell.angle_gamma   90.00
#
_symmetry.space_group_name_H-M   'P 1'
#
loop_
_entity.id
_entity.type
_entity.pdbx_description
1 polymer ?
#
loop_
_entity_poly.entity_id
_entity_poly.type
_entity_poly.pdbx_seq_one_letter_code
_entity_poly.pdbx_strand_id
1 'polypeptide(L)' 'MAEASQDEYRAHLETYEGFSKLVFFTVLWLVLLLASMALGLVAHLPVIGVLLGLGGSLALIVGAAVSP' A
#
# COMPACT_ATOMS: atom_id res chain seq x y z
N MET A 1 -11.07 25.03 27.30
CA MET A 1 -11.86 24.87 26.05
C MET A 1 -11.00 24.92 24.78
N ALA A 2 -9.92 25.72 24.70
CA ALA A 2 -9.00 25.70 23.55
C ALA A 2 -8.13 24.41 23.42
N GLU A 3 -7.82 23.75 24.54
CA GLU A 3 -7.05 22.48 24.54
C GLU A 3 -7.85 21.32 23.93
N ALA A 4 -9.15 21.23 24.22
CA ALA A 4 -10.05 20.22 23.64
C ALA A 4 -10.09 20.29 22.10
N SER A 5 -10.06 21.50 21.52
CA SER A 5 -10.00 21.67 20.06
C SER A 5 -8.65 21.32 19.44
N GLN A 6 -7.54 21.47 20.19
CA GLN A 6 -6.21 21.07 19.69
C GLN A 6 -5.99 19.56 19.76
N ASP A 7 -6.44 18.91 20.83
CA ASP A 7 -6.36 17.46 20.97
C ASP A 7 -7.25 16.74 19.93
N GLU A 8 -8.45 17.26 19.67
CA GLU A 8 -9.34 16.73 18.63
C GLU A 8 -8.74 16.91 17.22
N TYR A 9 -8.10 18.04 16.94
CA TYR A 9 -7.38 18.26 15.68
C TYR A 9 -6.20 17.30 15.52
N ARG A 10 -5.42 17.05 16.59
CA ARG A 10 -4.30 16.11 16.56
C ARG A 10 -4.77 14.67 16.30
N ALA A 11 -5.86 14.25 16.94
CA ALA A 11 -6.45 12.92 16.71
C ALA A 11 -6.96 12.73 15.26
N HIS A 12 -7.51 13.79 14.66
CA HIS A 12 -7.89 13.76 13.25
C HIS A 12 -6.65 13.60 12.34
N LEU A 13 -5.58 14.36 12.59
CA LEU A 13 -4.35 14.25 11.80
C LEU A 13 -3.74 12.85 11.85
N GLU A 14 -3.67 12.23 13.03
CA GLU A 14 -3.14 10.88 13.21
C GLU A 14 -3.95 9.84 12.40
N THR A 15 -5.29 10.00 12.37
CA THR A 15 -6.17 9.14 11.57
C THR A 15 -5.96 9.35 10.07
N TYR A 16 -5.85 10.61 9.63
CA TYR A 16 -5.60 10.93 8.22
C TYR A 16 -4.26 10.38 7.74
N GLU A 17 -3.22 10.43 8.58
CA GLU A 17 -1.91 9.88 8.25
C GLU A 17 -1.98 8.37 8.07
N GLY A 18 -2.61 7.65 9.01
CA GLY A 18 -2.84 6.21 8.89
C GLY A 18 -3.65 5.84 7.65
N PHE A 19 -4.74 6.56 7.38
CA PHE A 19 -5.56 6.35 6.18
C PHE A 19 -4.77 6.60 4.89
N SER A 20 -4.00 7.70 4.84
CA SER A 20 -3.19 8.05 3.67
C SER A 20 -2.16 6.95 3.35
N LYS A 21 -1.49 6.40 4.37
CA LYS A 21 -0.58 5.26 4.21
C LYS A 21 -1.28 4.03 3.66
N LEU A 22 -2.48 3.70 4.16
CA LEU A 22 -3.26 2.58 3.65
C LEU A 22 -3.67 2.77 2.19
N VAL A 23 -4.11 3.97 1.82
CA VAL A 23 -4.47 4.30 0.44
C VAL A 23 -3.25 4.17 -0.47
N PHE A 24 -2.10 4.71 -0.06
CA PHE A 24 -0.87 4.63 -0.83
C PHE A 24 -0.40 3.19 -1.05
N PHE A 25 -0.39 2.37 0.02
CA PHE A 25 -0.11 0.94 -0.07
C PHE A 25 -1.06 0.25 -1.05
N THR A 26 -2.37 0.53 -0.94
CA THR A 26 -3.39 -0.08 -1.79
C THR A 26 -3.18 0.26 -3.26
N VAL A 27 -2.86 1.52 -3.59
CA VAL A 27 -2.58 1.94 -4.97
C VAL A 27 -1.35 1.21 -5.53
N LEU A 28 -0.25 1.15 -4.77
CA LEU A 28 0.95 0.42 -5.19
C LEU A 28 0.68 -1.08 -5.38
N TRP A 29 -0.09 -1.67 -4.47
CA TRP A 29 -0.44 -3.08 -4.55
C TRP A 29 -1.32 -3.40 -5.76
N LEU A 30 -2.28 -2.53 -6.08
CA LEU A 30 -3.10 -2.67 -7.30
C LEU A 30 -2.24 -2.58 -8.57
N VAL A 31 -1.30 -1.64 -8.64
CA VAL A 31 -0.37 -1.52 -9.78
C VAL A 31 0.47 -2.79 -9.92
N LEU A 32 0.98 -3.33 -8.82
CA LEU A 32 1.73 -4.59 -8.83
C LEU A 32 0.89 -5.77 -9.32
N LEU A 33 -0.36 -5.87 -8.86
CA LEU A 33 -1.28 -6.92 -9.26
C LEU A 33 -1.55 -6.85 -10.76
N LEU A 34 -1.85 -5.65 -11.28
CA LEU A 34 -2.06 -5.43 -12.71
C LEU A 34 -0.81 -5.77 -13.53
N ALA A 35 0.38 -5.38 -13.08
CA ALA A 35 1.63 -5.75 -13.74
C ALA A 35 1.87 -7.26 -13.74
N SER A 36 1.56 -7.94 -12.64
CA SER A 36 1.69 -9.40 -12.51
C SER A 36 0.72 -10.14 -13.44
N MET A 37 -0.52 -9.66 -13.53
CA MET A 37 -1.51 -10.17 -14.49
C MET A 37 -1.08 -9.91 -15.94
N ALA A 38 -0.56 -8.72 -16.25
CA ALA A 38 -0.07 -8.40 -17.58
C ALA A 38 1.07 -9.34 -18.00
N LEU A 39 2.02 -9.62 -17.11
CA LEU A 39 3.10 -10.57 -17.39
C LEU A 39 2.58 -12.01 -17.58
N GLY A 40 1.65 -12.46 -16.75
CA GLY A 40 1.10 -13.81 -16.84
C GLY A 40 0.23 -14.03 -18.07
N LEU A 41 -0.69 -13.10 -18.36
CA LEU A 41 -1.67 -13.22 -19.43
C LEU A 41 -1.20 -12.68 -20.78
N VAL A 42 -0.58 -11.49 -20.81
CA VAL A 42 -0.22 -10.81 -22.06
C VAL A 42 1.15 -11.27 -22.56
N ALA A 43 2.14 -11.35 -21.67
CA ALA A 43 3.48 -11.78 -22.04
C ALA A 43 3.66 -13.32 -22.04
N HIS A 44 2.64 -14.08 -21.62
CA HIS A 44 2.70 -15.54 -21.44
C HIS A 44 3.88 -16.01 -20.55
N LEU A 45 4.24 -15.20 -19.54
CA LEU A 45 5.30 -15.49 -18.57
C LEU A 45 4.70 -15.74 -17.17
N PRO A 46 3.94 -16.85 -16.98
CA PRO A 46 3.15 -17.06 -15.76
C PRO A 46 4.02 -17.21 -14.51
N VAL A 47 5.17 -17.88 -14.61
CA VAL A 47 6.09 -18.08 -13.47
C VAL A 47 6.63 -16.74 -12.97
N ILE A 48 7.05 -15.87 -13.89
CA ILE A 48 7.57 -14.53 -13.55
C ILE A 48 6.45 -13.67 -12.96
N GLY A 49 5.25 -13.71 -13.55
CA GLY A 49 4.08 -13.00 -13.02
C GLY A 49 3.72 -13.42 -11.59
N VAL A 50 3.75 -14.72 -11.29
CA VAL A 50 3.48 -15.24 -9.94
C VAL A 50 4.59 -14.84 -8.95
N LEU A 51 5.86 -14.99 -9.33
CA LEU A 51 6.99 -14.61 -8.49
C LEU A 51 6.98 -13.11 -8.16
N LEU A 52 6.69 -12.27 -9.16
CA LEU A 52 6.56 -10.83 -8.97
C LEU A 52 5.36 -10.48 -8.08
N GLY A 53 4.21 -11.12 -8.29
CA GLY A 53 3.01 -10.87 -7.49
C GLY A 53 3.19 -11.23 -6.01
N LEU A 54 3.73 -12.42 -5.73
CA LEU A 54 3.99 -12.87 -4.35
C LEU A 54 5.14 -12.08 -3.71
N GLY A 55 6.28 -12.02 -4.38
CA GLY A 55 7.47 -11.34 -3.86
C GLY A 55 7.25 -9.83 -3.70
N GLY A 56 6.61 -9.20 -4.68
CA GLY A 56 6.26 -7.78 -4.61
C GLY A 56 5.23 -7.49 -3.52
N SER A 57 4.24 -8.37 -3.29
CA SER A 57 3.26 -8.16 -2.21
C SER A 57 3.94 -8.23 -0.84
N LEU A 58 4.85 -9.20 -0.64
CA LEU A 58 5.66 -9.27 0.58
C LEU A 58 6.53 -8.02 0.75
N ALA A 59 7.19 -7.56 -0.32
CA ALA A 59 8.01 -6.35 -0.29
C ALA A 59 7.18 -5.10 0.05
N LEU A 60 5.98 -4.96 -0.50
CA LEU A 60 5.08 -3.85 -0.20
C LEU A 60 4.58 -3.90 1.25
N ILE A 61 4.27 -5.07 1.78
CA ILE A 61 3.84 -5.23 3.19
C ILE A 61 4.97 -4.84 4.14
N VAL A 62 6.19 -5.32 3.89
CA VAL A 62 7.36 -4.95 4.69
C VAL A 62 7.62 -3.45 4.57
N GLY A 63 7.58 -2.90 3.36
CA GLY A 63 7.76 -1.46 3.13
C GLY A 63 6.75 -0.60 3.88
N ALA A 64 5.47 -0.97 3.84
CA ALA A 64 4.41 -0.27 4.55
C ALA A 64 4.52 -0.41 6.08
N ALA A 65 5.04 -1.53 6.58
CA ALA A 65 5.25 -1.74 8.01
C ALA A 65 6.42 -0.92 8.57
N VAL A 66 7.47 -0.67 7.78
CA VAL A 66 8.64 0.11 8.21
C VAL A 66 8.55 1.59 7.87
N SER A 67 7.63 1.99 7.00
CA SER A 67 7.50 3.39 6.58
C SER A 67 7.04 4.25 7.77
N PRO A 68 7.79 5.34 8.08
CA PRO A 68 7.53 6.21 9.23
C PRO A 68 6.18 6.89 9.12
#